data_AF-A0A9D2Y6A4-F1
#
_entry.id   AF-A0A9D2Y6A4-F1
#
_cell.length_a   1.000
_cell.length_b   1.000
_cell.length_c   1.000
_cell.angle_alpha   90.00
_cell.angle_beta   90.00
_cell.angle_gamma   90.00
#
_symmetry.space_group_name_H-M   'P 1'
#
loop_
_entity.id
_entity.type
_entity.pdbx_description
1 polymer ?
#
loop_
_entity_poly.entity_id
_entity_poly.type
_entity_poly.pdbx_seq_one_letter_code
_entity_poly.pdbx_strand_id
1 'polypeptide(L)'
;QIVFYEERNFKGRYHECNNNSSDLHTYVSRCNSIKVSGGFWVGNSWRMKIWEKPNFEGESMELSDNMLTFLPRALPNYRGHQFLLERGEYRRHSEWGSRQPGVGSIRRVKN
;
A
#
# COMPACT_ATOMS: atom_id res chain seq x y z
N GLN A 1 8.53 1.90 9.37
CA GLN A 1 9.47 1.58 8.29
C GLN A 1 8.84 0.51 7.41
N ILE A 2 8.89 0.67 6.09
CA ILE A 2 8.44 -0.35 5.14
C ILE A 2 9.56 -0.61 4.13
N VAL A 3 9.78 -1.87 3.78
CA VAL A 3 10.78 -2.28 2.79
C VAL A 3 10.08 -3.04 1.68
N PHE A 4 10.28 -2.59 0.45
CA PHE A 4 9.79 -3.21 -0.77
C PHE A 4 10.90 -4.01 -1.43
N TYR A 5 10.59 -5.21 -1.91
CA TYR A 5 11.52 -6.08 -2.62
C TYR A 5 10.98 -6.38 -4.01
N GLU A 6 11.86 -6.34 -5.02
CA GLU A 6 11.47 -6.63 -6.39
C GLU A 6 11.14 -8.11 -6.63
N GLU A 7 11.67 -9.01 -5.81
CA GLU A 7 11.41 -10.45 -5.89
C GLU A 7 10.55 -10.96 -4.72
N ARG A 8 10.13 -12.22 -4.82
CA ARG A 8 9.41 -12.92 -3.75
C ARG A 8 10.36 -13.28 -2.62
N ASN A 9 9.81 -13.52 -1.44
CA ASN A 9 10.57 -13.98 -0.27
C ASN A 9 11.76 -13.07 0.12
N PHE A 10 11.59 -11.75 -0.03
CA PHE A 10 12.54 -10.72 0.43
C PHE A 10 13.90 -10.76 -0.28
N LYS A 11 13.88 -11.06 -1.58
CA LYS A 11 15.07 -11.17 -2.44
C LYS A 11 15.16 -10.03 -3.45
N GLY A 12 16.30 -9.98 -4.13
CA GLY A 12 16.57 -9.01 -5.19
C GLY A 12 16.80 -7.60 -4.67
N ARG A 13 16.62 -6.62 -5.56
CA ARG A 13 16.70 -5.20 -5.22
C ARG A 13 15.60 -4.84 -4.22
N TYR A 14 15.96 -4.00 -3.26
CA TYR A 14 15.01 -3.50 -2.27
C TYR A 14 15.04 -1.97 -2.19
N HIS A 15 13.94 -1.40 -1.73
CA HIS A 15 13.81 0.02 -1.42
C HIS A 15 13.13 0.19 -0.07
N GLU A 16 13.74 0.98 0.80
CA GLU A 16 13.19 1.30 2.11
C GLU A 16 12.49 2.67 2.05
N CYS A 17 11.30 2.73 2.64
CA CYS A 17 10.56 3.96 2.82
C CYS A 17 10.15 4.13 4.28
N ASN A 18 10.37 5.33 4.82
CA ASN A 18 10.03 5.68 6.20
C ASN A 18 8.85 6.65 6.32
N ASN A 19 8.30 7.11 5.20
CA ASN A 19 7.20 8.08 5.16
C ASN A 19 6.34 7.91 3.89
N ASN A 20 5.54 8.91 3.53
CA ASN A 20 4.77 8.92 2.28
C ASN A 20 5.70 9.05 1.07
N SER A 21 5.36 8.37 -0.04
CA SER A 21 5.99 8.55 -1.34
C SER A 21 4.92 8.60 -2.45
N SER A 22 4.94 9.67 -3.24
CA SER A 22 4.02 9.90 -4.36
C SER A 22 4.46 9.21 -5.65
N ASP A 23 5.72 8.82 -5.78
CA ASP A 23 6.21 8.05 -6.93
C ASP A 23 7.20 6.99 -6.46
N LEU A 24 6.68 5.79 -6.25
CA LEU A 24 7.49 4.62 -5.93
C LEU A 24 8.00 3.92 -7.20
N HIS A 25 7.39 4.17 -8.36
CA HIS A 25 7.71 3.47 -9.60
C HIS A 25 9.14 3.75 -10.08
N THR A 26 9.65 4.97 -9.82
CA THR A 26 11.05 5.35 -10.08
C THR A 26 12.06 4.54 -9.24
N TYR A 27 11.67 4.11 -8.04
CA TYR A 27 12.54 3.38 -7.11
C TYR A 27 12.32 1.87 -7.14
N VAL A 28 11.12 1.42 -7.45
CA VAL A 28 10.68 0.03 -7.44
C VAL A 28 9.81 -0.20 -8.67
N SER A 29 10.42 -0.76 -9.71
CA SER A 29 9.72 -1.04 -10.98
C SER A 29 8.63 -2.10 -10.85
N ARG A 30 8.79 -2.98 -9.86
CA ARG A 30 7.91 -4.08 -9.50
C ARG A 30 8.16 -4.47 -8.05
N CYS A 31 7.13 -4.82 -7.31
CA CYS A 31 7.24 -5.29 -5.94
C CYS A 31 6.56 -6.65 -5.79
N ASN A 32 7.33 -7.63 -5.35
CA ASN A 32 6.86 -8.99 -5.14
C ASN A 32 6.91 -9.42 -3.68
N SER A 33 7.60 -8.72 -2.79
CA SER A 33 7.47 -8.95 -1.35
C SER A 33 7.71 -7.68 -0.55
N ILE A 34 7.10 -7.59 0.63
CA ILE A 34 7.08 -6.40 1.47
C ILE A 34 7.32 -6.79 2.92
N LYS A 35 8.15 -6.01 3.62
CA LYS A 35 8.25 -6.05 5.08
C LYS A 35 7.75 -4.75 5.66
N VAL A 36 6.74 -4.82 6.51
CA VAL A 36 6.19 -3.66 7.22
C VAL A 36 6.64 -3.74 8.68
N SER A 37 7.69 -3.00 9.01
CA SER A 37 8.16 -2.80 10.38
C SER A 37 7.45 -1.59 10.98
N GLY A 38 6.40 -1.82 11.77
CA GLY A 38 5.75 -0.75 12.53
C GLY A 38 6.77 -0.02 13.43
N GLY A 39 6.63 1.30 13.57
CA GLY A 39 7.42 2.05 14.54
C GLY A 39 7.10 1.56 15.96
N PHE A 40 8.11 1.51 16.82
CA PHE A 40 8.08 0.90 18.16
C PHE A 40 7.14 1.60 19.17
N TRP A 41 6.52 2.72 18.81
CA TRP A 41 5.74 3.55 19.71
C TRP A 41 4.31 3.01 19.89
N VAL A 42 4.01 2.59 21.11
CA VAL A 42 2.68 2.17 21.58
C VAL A 42 1.68 3.30 21.34
N GLY A 43 0.67 3.06 20.50
CA GLY A 43 -0.44 3.99 20.26
C GLY A 43 -0.70 4.34 18.79
N ASN A 44 0.27 4.13 17.90
CA ASN A 44 0.06 4.31 16.46
C ASN A 44 -0.18 2.97 15.78
N SER A 45 -1.41 2.69 15.37
CA SER A 45 -1.69 1.60 14.44
C SER A 45 -1.01 1.92 13.11
N TRP A 46 0.19 1.37 12.88
CA TRP A 46 0.97 1.60 11.67
C TRP A 46 0.30 0.88 10.50
N ARG A 47 -0.63 1.59 9.86
CA ARG A 47 -1.33 1.15 8.66
C ARG A 47 -0.80 1.94 7.47
N MET A 48 -0.37 1.23 6.44
CA MET A 48 0.07 1.85 5.18
C MET A 48 -0.95 1.56 4.10
N LYS A 49 -1.23 2.55 3.26
CA LYS A 49 -2.05 2.38 2.08
C LYS A 49 -1.17 2.45 0.85
N ILE A 50 -1.31 1.47 -0.04
CA ILE A 50 -0.56 1.35 -1.29
C ILE A 50 -1.52 1.52 -2.46
N TRP A 51 -1.06 2.21 -3.50
CA TRP A 51 -1.71 2.31 -4.79
C TRP A 51 -0.83 1.68 -5.87
N GLU A 52 -1.46 1.02 -6.85
CA GLU A 52 -0.77 0.51 -8.04
C GLU A 52 -0.22 1.63 -8.94
N LYS A 53 -0.79 2.84 -8.84
CA LYS A 53 -0.44 4.00 -9.66
C LYS A 53 0.33 5.08 -8.89
N PRO A 54 1.15 5.90 -9.56
CA PRO A 54 1.79 7.06 -8.96
C PRO A 54 0.75 8.12 -8.55
N ASN A 55 1.19 9.14 -7.83
CA ASN A 55 0.43 10.31 -7.40
C ASN A 55 -0.85 10.01 -6.62
N PHE A 56 -0.93 8.84 -5.97
CA PHE A 56 -2.12 8.37 -5.28
C PHE A 56 -3.34 8.28 -6.22
N GLU A 57 -3.12 8.04 -7.51
CA GLU A 57 -4.19 7.94 -8.50
C GLU A 57 -5.12 6.75 -8.17
N GLY A 58 -6.42 7.06 -8.14
CA GLY A 58 -7.49 6.17 -7.72
C GLY A 58 -8.21 6.73 -6.50
N GLU A 59 -9.54 6.79 -6.56
CA GLU A 59 -10.36 7.39 -5.51
C GLU A 59 -10.21 6.62 -4.20
N SER A 60 -9.66 7.27 -3.16
CA SER A 60 -9.56 6.67 -1.83
C SER A 60 -10.86 6.92 -1.08
N MET A 61 -11.62 5.86 -0.78
CA MET A 61 -12.61 5.95 0.29
C MET A 61 -11.84 6.16 1.60
N GLU A 62 -11.76 7.40 2.06
CA GLU A 62 -11.60 7.69 3.48
C GLU A 62 -12.97 7.37 4.07
N LEU A 63 -13.13 6.14 4.57
CA LEU A 63 -14.34 5.72 5.24
C LEU A 63 -14.49 6.61 6.48
N SER A 64 -15.29 7.67 6.38
CA SER A 64 -15.91 8.24 7.56
C SER A 64 -16.85 7.18 8.13
N ASP A 65 -16.88 7.02 9.45
CA ASP A 65 -17.60 5.95 10.15
C ASP A 65 -19.11 5.87 9.81
N ASN A 66 -19.66 6.85 9.10
CA ASN A 66 -21.08 6.96 8.75
C ASN A 66 -21.42 6.61 7.29
N MET A 67 -20.46 6.20 6.45
CA MET A 67 -20.70 5.93 5.02
C MET A 67 -20.88 4.44 4.68
N LEU A 68 -21.37 3.63 5.62
CA LEU A 68 -21.70 2.22 5.36
C LEU A 68 -23.13 2.00 4.85
N THR A 69 -23.93 3.05 4.66
CA THR A 69 -25.38 2.89 4.43
C THR A 69 -25.84 3.02 2.97
N PHE A 70 -25.02 3.50 2.01
CA PHE A 70 -25.51 3.70 0.63
C PHE A 70 -24.50 3.27 -0.46
N LEU A 71 -24.53 1.97 -0.73
CA LEU A 71 -24.28 1.24 -2.00
C LEU A 71 -22.88 1.25 -2.67
N PRO A 72 -22.27 0.05 -2.85
CA PRO A 72 -21.00 -0.18 -3.53
C PRO A 72 -21.13 -0.38 -5.06
N ARG A 73 -21.98 0.38 -5.77
CA ARG A 73 -22.27 0.13 -7.20
C ARG A 73 -22.08 1.28 -8.20
N ALA A 74 -21.69 2.49 -7.79
CA ALA A 74 -21.48 3.55 -8.77
C ALA A 74 -20.45 4.59 -8.33
N LEU A 75 -19.16 4.34 -8.59
CA LEU A 75 -18.29 5.44 -9.03
C LEU A 75 -17.60 5.00 -10.34
N PRO A 76 -17.93 5.61 -11.48
CA PRO A 76 -17.35 5.26 -12.79
C PRO A 76 -15.86 5.64 -12.91
N ASN A 77 -15.27 6.24 -11.86
CA ASN A 77 -13.90 6.73 -11.81
C ASN A 77 -12.99 6.00 -10.79
N TYR A 78 -13.39 4.82 -10.29
CA TYR A 78 -12.51 3.93 -9.51
C TYR A 78 -11.33 3.44 -10.38
N ARG A 79 -10.29 4.26 -10.52
CA ARG A 79 -9.10 3.99 -11.34
C ARG A 79 -7.85 3.82 -10.49
N GLY A 80 -7.82 2.78 -9.66
CA GLY A 80 -6.60 2.31 -8.97
C GLY A 80 -6.93 1.35 -7.84
N HIS A 81 -6.34 0.16 -7.83
CA HIS A 81 -6.48 -0.75 -6.69
C HIS A 81 -5.67 -0.24 -5.50
N GLN A 82 -6.29 -0.28 -4.32
CA GLN A 82 -5.71 0.18 -3.07
C GLN A 82 -5.61 -0.97 -2.10
N PHE A 83 -4.46 -1.08 -1.44
CA PHE A 83 -4.19 -2.16 -0.49
C PHE A 83 -3.80 -1.55 0.85
N LEU A 84 -4.45 -2.02 1.90
CA LEU A 84 -4.11 -1.69 3.27
C LEU A 84 -3.12 -2.74 3.78
N LEU A 85 -1.94 -2.29 4.18
CA LEU A 85 -0.93 -3.11 4.81
C LEU A 85 -0.89 -2.86 6.30
N GLU A 86 -0.88 -3.95 7.05
CA GLU A 86 -0.59 -3.96 8.46
C GLU A 86 0.86 -4.36 8.71
N ARG A 87 1.29 -4.29 9.97
CA ARG A 87 2.62 -4.77 10.36
C ARG A 87 2.73 -6.26 10.06
N GLY A 88 3.76 -6.64 9.31
CA GLY A 88 3.95 -8.04 8.94
C GLY A 88 4.95 -8.26 7.82
N GLU A 89 5.10 -9.52 7.47
CA GLU A 89 5.93 -10.01 6.39
C GLU A 89 5.06 -10.57 5.28
N TYR A 90 5.09 -9.93 4.11
CA TYR A 90 4.34 -10.36 2.94
C TYR A 90 5.30 -10.92 1.89
N ARG A 91 5.31 -12.22 1.68
CA ARG A 91 6.28 -12.92 0.83
C ARG A 91 5.96 -12.88 -0.66
N ARG A 92 4.71 -12.52 -1.01
CA ARG A 92 4.20 -12.41 -2.39
C ARG A 92 3.13 -11.32 -2.51
N HIS A 93 3.00 -10.70 -3.67
CA HIS A 93 2.05 -9.60 -3.89
C HIS A 93 0.58 -9.93 -3.65
N SER A 94 0.19 -11.19 -3.81
CA SER A 94 -1.17 -11.64 -3.52
C SER A 94 -1.48 -11.75 -2.03
N GLU A 95 -0.48 -11.74 -1.14
CA GLU A 95 -0.72 -11.75 0.32
C GLU A 95 -1.28 -10.42 0.84
N TRP A 96 -1.05 -9.31 0.12
CA TRP A 96 -1.72 -8.04 0.39
C TRP A 96 -2.91 -7.75 -0.53
N GLY A 97 -3.37 -8.76 -1.27
CA GLY A 97 -4.52 -8.66 -2.16
C GLY A 97 -4.22 -8.14 -3.57
N SER A 98 -2.97 -7.83 -3.91
CA SER A 98 -2.63 -7.37 -5.25
C SER A 98 -2.61 -8.50 -6.28
N ARG A 99 -3.22 -8.24 -7.44
CA ARG A 99 -3.22 -9.17 -8.59
C ARG A 99 -1.96 -9.01 -9.44
N GLN A 100 -1.26 -7.89 -9.32
CA GLN A 100 -0.07 -7.54 -10.09
C GLN A 100 1.06 -7.06 -9.17
N PRO A 101 2.34 -7.19 -9.59
CA PRO A 101 3.45 -6.71 -8.78
C PRO A 101 3.64 -5.18 -8.87
N GLY A 102 2.73 -4.43 -9.51
CA GLY A 102 2.85 -2.98 -9.64
C GLY A 102 2.62 -2.24 -8.33
N VAL A 103 3.54 -1.34 -7.97
CA VAL A 103 3.39 -0.42 -6.83
C VAL A 103 3.80 0.97 -7.30
N GLY A 104 2.87 1.92 -7.25
CA GLY A 104 3.07 3.27 -7.78
C GLY A 104 3.19 4.34 -6.72
N SER A 105 2.45 4.26 -5.62
CA SER A 105 2.57 5.24 -4.52
C SER A 105 2.12 4.65 -3.18
N ILE A 106 2.57 5.29 -2.08
CA ILE A 106 2.32 4.83 -0.71
C ILE A 106 2.11 6.00 0.25
N ARG A 107 1.12 5.86 1.13
CA ARG A 107 0.80 6.85 2.17
C ARG A 107 0.56 6.17 3.50
N ARG A 108 1.05 6.77 4.58
CA ARG A 108 0.68 6.36 5.94
C ARG A 108 -0.76 6.77 6.22
N VAL A 109 -1.56 5.84 6.72
CA VAL A 109 -2.89 6.14 7.27
C VAL A 109 -2.68 6.78 8.64
N LYS A 110 -3.17 8.01 8.81
CA LYS A 110 -3.30 8.63 10.13
C LYS A 110 -4.73 8.35 10.59
N ASN A 111 -4.90 7.81 11.80
CA ASN A 111 -6.18 7.90 12.49
C ASN A 111 -6.48 9.35 12.84
#